data_AF-A0A853IYC9-F1
#
_entry.id   AF-A0A853IYC9-F1
#
_cell.length_a   1.000
_cell.length_b   1.000
_cell.length_c   1.000
_cell.angle_alpha   90.00
_cell.angle_beta   90.00
_cell.angle_gamma   90.00
#
_symmetry.space_group_name_H-M   'P 1'
#
loop_
_entity.id
_entity.type
_entity.pdbx_description
1 polymer ?
#
loop_
_entity_poly.entity_id
_entity_poly.type
_entity_poly.pdbx_seq_one_letter_code
_entity_poly.pdbx_strand_id
1 'polypeptide(L)'
;MALVVTAVALFGLLGIQMRTLVDTQAGARRAQAIRLIEDLGERMQNNPNALGNLAAYTGTPASAAVDCGTAPCTPAELAEYDIWQWRQNVISNLPGGSAQVFVQVAVPASWGY
;
A
#
# COMPACT_ATOMS: atom_id res chain seq x y z
N MET A 1 -2.77 15.33 50.44
CA MET A 1 -2.63 14.03 49.74
C MET A 1 -3.56 13.86 48.54
N ALA A 2 -4.77 14.47 48.50
CA ALA A 2 -5.69 14.37 47.36
C ALA A 2 -5.12 14.87 46.00
N LEU A 3 -4.37 15.98 46.02
CA LEU A 3 -3.70 16.55 44.83
C LEU A 3 -2.66 15.61 44.19
N VAL A 4 -1.97 14.82 45.01
CA VAL A 4 -0.95 13.86 44.52
C VAL A 4 -1.64 12.68 43.84
N VAL A 5 -2.73 12.19 44.43
CA VAL A 5 -3.52 11.08 43.89
C VAL A 5 -4.15 11.44 42.55
N THR A 6 -4.70 12.65 42.41
CA THR A 6 -5.27 13.11 41.14
C THR A 6 -4.19 13.31 40.07
N ALA A 7 -3.02 13.84 40.43
CA ALA A 7 -1.90 13.97 39.49
C ALA A 7 -1.44 12.61 38.95
N VAL A 8 -1.26 11.61 39.82
CA VAL A 8 -0.86 10.25 39.42
C VAL A 8 -1.90 9.59 38.51
N ALA A 9 -3.20 9.78 38.79
CA ALA A 9 -4.28 9.25 37.94
C ALA A 9 -4.26 9.85 36.52
N LEU A 10 -4.04 11.17 36.39
CA LEU A 10 -3.97 11.85 35.10
C LEU A 10 -2.73 11.44 34.29
N PHE A 11 -1.56 11.32 34.91
CA PHE A 11 -0.36 10.81 34.23
C PHE A 11 -0.52 9.36 33.76
N GLY A 12 -1.22 8.52 34.54
CA GLY A 12 -1.59 7.16 34.12
C GLY A 12 -2.45 7.15 32.85
N LEU A 13 -3.46 8.03 32.77
CA LEU A 13 -4.34 8.14 31.61
C LEU A 13 -3.60 8.66 30.35
N LEU A 14 -2.70 9.64 30.51
CA LEU A 14 -1.86 10.15 29.42
C LEU A 14 -0.92 9.06 28.88
N GLY A 15 -0.36 8.23 29.76
CA GLY A 15 0.46 7.07 29.37
C GLY A 15 -0.31 6.06 28.51
N ILE A 16 -1.56 5.78 28.87
CA ILE A 16 -2.45 4.91 28.07
C ILE A 16 -2.76 5.57 26.73
N GLN A 17 -3.10 6.86 26.70
CA GLN A 17 -3.39 7.58 25.45
C GLN A 17 -2.20 7.56 24.49
N MET A 18 -0.96 7.69 24.97
CA MET A 18 0.23 7.59 24.12
C MET A 18 0.40 6.19 23.52
N ARG A 19 0.17 5.13 24.31
CA ARG A 19 0.21 3.75 23.79
C ARG A 19 -0.89 3.50 22.77
N THR A 20 -2.11 3.94 23.04
CA THR A 20 -3.23 3.88 22.09
C THR A 20 -2.92 4.67 20.82
N LEU A 21 -2.30 5.84 20.90
CA LEU A 21 -1.86 6.63 19.75
C LEU A 21 -0.82 5.89 18.90
N VAL A 22 0.13 5.21 19.52
CA VAL A 22 1.13 4.40 18.82
C VAL A 22 0.49 3.16 18.16
N ASP A 23 -0.41 2.47 18.87
CA ASP A 23 -1.10 1.29 18.35
C ASP A 23 -2.07 1.64 17.21
N THR A 24 -2.79 2.76 17.35
CA THR A 24 -3.65 3.29 16.28
C THR A 24 -2.84 3.70 15.05
N GLN A 25 -1.64 4.25 15.23
CA GLN A 25 -0.74 4.58 14.12
C GLN A 25 -0.26 3.33 13.39
N ALA A 26 0.07 2.25 14.11
CA ALA A 26 0.42 0.97 13.49
C ALA A 26 -0.76 0.36 12.72
N GLY A 27 -1.98 0.42 13.28
CA GLY A 27 -3.21 0.00 12.60
C GLY A 27 -3.50 0.82 11.35
N ALA A 28 -3.33 2.15 11.41
CA ALA A 28 -3.54 3.05 10.28
C ALA A 28 -2.58 2.75 9.11
N ARG A 29 -1.30 2.50 9.39
CA ARG A 29 -0.31 2.13 8.36
C ARG A 29 -0.66 0.82 7.66
N ARG A 30 -1.14 -0.19 8.40
CA ARG A 30 -1.59 -1.47 7.82
C ARG A 30 -2.81 -1.27 6.93
N ALA A 31 -3.81 -0.52 7.39
CA ALA A 31 -4.98 -0.20 6.60
C ALA A 31 -4.62 0.57 5.32
N GLN A 32 -3.65 1.48 5.40
CA GLN A 32 -3.17 2.24 4.24
C GLN A 32 -2.46 1.34 3.23
N ALA A 33 -1.64 0.39 3.67
CA ALA A 33 -1.03 -0.60 2.79
C ALA A 33 -2.07 -1.45 2.06
N ILE A 34 -3.14 -1.89 2.75
CA ILE A 34 -4.23 -2.67 2.15
C ILE A 34 -4.94 -1.85 1.06
N ARG A 35 -5.32 -0.59 1.35
CA ARG A 35 -5.96 0.29 0.37
C ARG A 35 -5.11 0.52 -0.87
N LEU A 36 -3.79 0.65 -0.71
CA LEU A 36 -2.86 0.77 -1.84
C LEU A 36 -2.81 -0.51 -2.69
N ILE A 37 -2.90 -1.69 -2.07
CA ILE A 37 -2.97 -2.96 -2.80
C ILE A 37 -4.29 -3.06 -3.58
N GLU A 38 -5.41 -2.65 -2.97
CA GLU A 38 -6.72 -2.60 -3.62
C GLU A 38 -6.73 -1.64 -4.82
N ASP A 39 -6.17 -0.42 -4.67
CA ASP A 39 -6.02 0.55 -5.78
C ASP A 39 -5.25 -0.05 -6.97
N LEU A 40 -4.14 -0.77 -6.73
CA LEU A 40 -3.42 -1.44 -7.81
C LEU A 40 -4.27 -2.55 -8.47
N GLY A 41 -5.00 -3.31 -7.66
CA GLY A 41 -5.90 -4.36 -8.16
C GLY A 41 -7.01 -3.82 -9.05
N GLU A 42 -7.58 -2.67 -8.70
CA GLU A 42 -8.60 -1.99 -9.51
C GLU A 42 -8.00 -1.45 -10.82
N ARG A 43 -6.80 -0.86 -10.79
CA ARG A 43 -6.07 -0.42 -12.00
C ARG A 43 -5.80 -1.58 -12.96
N MET A 44 -5.31 -2.70 -12.44
CA MET A 44 -5.09 -3.91 -13.23
C MET A 44 -6.41 -4.44 -13.83
N GLN A 45 -7.51 -4.43 -13.09
CA GLN A 45 -8.81 -4.87 -13.62
C GLN A 45 -9.36 -3.95 -14.72
N ASN A 46 -9.10 -2.65 -14.62
CA ASN A 46 -9.54 -1.66 -15.60
C ASN A 46 -8.66 -1.63 -16.87
N ASN A 47 -7.44 -2.18 -16.82
CA ASN A 47 -6.57 -2.26 -17.99
C ASN A 47 -6.98 -3.45 -18.89
N PRO A 48 -7.43 -3.20 -20.14
CA PRO A 48 -8.01 -4.22 -21.03
C PRO A 48 -7.09 -5.41 -21.35
N ASN A 49 -5.77 -5.27 -21.19
CA ASN A 49 -4.81 -6.34 -21.40
C ASN A 49 -3.80 -6.45 -20.25
N ALA A 50 -4.27 -6.28 -19.01
CA ALA A 50 -3.40 -6.35 -17.83
C ALA A 50 -2.69 -7.70 -17.69
N LEU A 51 -3.39 -8.81 -17.93
CA LEU A 51 -2.82 -10.16 -17.86
C LEU A 51 -1.73 -10.40 -18.90
N GLY A 52 -1.89 -9.84 -20.11
CA GLY A 52 -0.85 -9.89 -21.15
C GLY A 52 0.38 -9.05 -20.81
N ASN A 53 0.25 -8.08 -19.90
CA ASN A 53 1.30 -7.15 -19.49
C ASN A 53 1.74 -7.34 -18.02
N LEU A 54 1.57 -8.55 -17.45
CA LEU A 54 1.97 -8.86 -16.07
C LEU A 54 3.45 -8.50 -15.78
N ALA A 55 4.33 -8.63 -16.77
CA ALA A 55 5.74 -8.28 -16.65
C ALA A 55 5.97 -6.78 -16.39
N ALA A 56 5.10 -5.91 -16.89
CA ALA A 56 5.17 -4.47 -16.60
C ALA A 56 4.81 -4.21 -15.13
N TYR A 57 3.78 -4.89 -14.61
CA TYR A 57 3.33 -4.73 -13.21
C TYR A 57 4.31 -5.28 -12.17
N THR A 58 5.09 -6.31 -12.50
CA THR A 58 6.13 -6.83 -11.59
C THR A 58 7.44 -6.04 -11.66
N GLY A 59 7.55 -5.12 -12.61
CA GLY A 59 8.70 -4.24 -12.77
C GLY A 59 8.79 -3.14 -11.71
N THR A 60 9.92 -2.42 -11.73
CA THR A 60 10.14 -1.23 -10.90
C THR A 60 10.57 -0.04 -11.78
N PRO A 61 9.68 0.46 -12.66
CA PRO A 61 10.04 1.57 -13.53
C PRO A 61 10.34 2.83 -12.72
N ALA A 62 11.42 3.53 -13.09
CA ALA A 62 11.78 4.82 -12.48
C ALA A 62 10.89 5.97 -13.01
N SER A 63 10.36 5.82 -14.23
CA SER A 63 9.49 6.76 -14.92
C SER A 63 8.51 6.02 -15.82
N ALA A 64 7.35 6.61 -16.08
CA ALA A 64 6.47 6.19 -17.16
C ALA A 64 6.86 6.89 -18.47
N ALA A 65 6.86 6.14 -19.59
CA ALA A 65 7.20 6.71 -20.91
C ALA A 65 6.12 7.69 -21.43
N VAL A 66 4.86 7.45 -21.07
CA VAL A 66 3.70 8.26 -21.44
C VAL A 66 2.85 8.53 -20.20
N ASP A 67 2.35 9.75 -20.06
CA ASP A 67 1.36 10.09 -19.05
C ASP A 67 -0.04 9.73 -19.55
N CYS A 68 -0.53 8.57 -19.12
CA CYS A 68 -1.84 8.05 -19.52
C CYS A 68 -3.02 8.81 -18.91
N GLY A 69 -2.77 9.77 -18.01
CA GLY A 69 -3.79 10.71 -17.54
C GLY A 69 -4.06 11.86 -18.51
N THR A 70 -3.12 12.15 -19.42
CA THR A 70 -3.17 13.31 -20.33
C THR A 70 -3.05 12.94 -21.81
N ALA A 71 -2.51 11.76 -22.13
CA ALA A 71 -2.34 11.26 -23.49
C ALA A 71 -2.97 9.86 -23.66
N PRO A 72 -3.37 9.48 -24.89
CA PRO A 72 -3.82 8.12 -25.16
C PRO A 72 -2.65 7.14 -25.00
N CYS A 73 -2.91 6.03 -24.31
CA CYS A 73 -1.93 4.98 -24.06
C CYS A 73 -2.37 3.64 -24.64
N THR A 74 -1.39 2.86 -25.08
CA THR A 74 -1.56 1.42 -25.31
C THR A 74 -1.71 0.69 -23.97
N PRO A 75 -2.28 -0.54 -23.95
CA PRO A 75 -2.40 -1.31 -22.71
C PRO A 75 -1.06 -1.59 -22.00
N ALA A 76 0.04 -1.66 -22.75
CA ALA A 76 1.39 -1.85 -22.22
C ALA A 76 1.93 -0.58 -21.56
N GLU A 77 1.80 0.58 -22.23
CA GLU A 77 2.16 1.89 -21.67
C GLU A 77 1.32 2.22 -20.43
N LEU A 78 0.03 1.87 -20.45
CA LEU A 78 -0.86 2.02 -19.32
C LEU A 78 -0.39 1.19 -18.12
N ALA A 79 0.06 -0.05 -18.33
CA ALA A 79 0.57 -0.90 -17.26
C ALA A 79 1.85 -0.32 -16.63
N GLU A 80 2.77 0.22 -17.43
CA GLU A 80 3.98 0.91 -16.93
C GLU A 80 3.64 2.19 -16.17
N TYR A 81 2.68 2.96 -16.68
CA TYR A 81 2.20 4.18 -16.03
C TYR A 81 1.52 3.87 -14.69
N ASP A 82 0.64 2.87 -14.65
CA ASP A 82 -0.08 2.46 -13.44
C ASP A 82 0.88 2.00 -12.34
N ILE A 83 1.85 1.12 -12.67
CA ILE A 83 2.81 0.65 -11.67
C ILE A 83 3.73 1.78 -11.20
N TRP A 84 4.14 2.68 -12.09
CA TRP A 84 4.95 3.85 -11.71
C TRP A 84 4.17 4.76 -10.76
N GLN A 85 2.95 5.16 -11.13
CA GLN A 85 2.12 6.05 -10.33
C GLN A 85 1.77 5.42 -8.98
N TRP A 86 1.42 4.13 -8.97
CA TRP A 86 1.15 3.39 -7.75
C TRP A 86 2.36 3.38 -6.80
N ARG A 87 3.59 3.16 -7.31
CA ARG A 87 4.81 3.20 -6.49
C ARG A 87 5.03 4.58 -5.87
N GLN A 88 4.79 5.66 -6.62
CA GLN A 88 4.88 7.02 -6.07
C GLN A 88 3.86 7.24 -4.95
N ASN A 89 2.63 6.74 -5.14
CA ASN A 89 1.61 6.77 -4.10
C ASN A 89 2.03 5.97 -2.86
N VAL A 90 2.63 4.78 -3.02
CA VAL A 90 3.16 3.99 -1.90
C VAL A 90 4.23 4.78 -1.12
N ILE A 91 5.20 5.37 -1.80
CA ILE A 91 6.30 6.12 -1.17
C ILE A 91 5.77 7.33 -0.40
N SER A 92 4.80 8.05 -0.97
CA SER A 92 4.16 9.21 -0.35
C SER A 92 3.33 8.83 0.88
N ASN A 93 2.62 7.70 0.81
CA ASN A 93 1.67 7.27 1.85
C ASN A 93 2.32 6.46 2.97
N LEU A 94 3.45 5.79 2.71
CA LEU A 94 4.15 4.95 3.68
C LEU A 94 5.62 5.41 3.78
N PRO A 95 5.92 6.47 4.55
CA PRO A 95 7.30 6.93 4.74
C PRO A 95 8.17 5.83 5.35
N GLY A 96 9.15 5.34 4.58
CA GLY A 96 10.02 4.22 4.95
C GLY A 96 9.47 2.83 4.63
N GLY A 97 8.29 2.73 4.02
CA GLY A 97 7.73 1.48 3.51
C GLY A 97 8.28 1.12 2.13
N SER A 98 8.41 -0.18 1.86
CA SER A 98 8.75 -0.71 0.55
C SER A 98 7.61 -1.58 0.03
N ALA A 99 7.30 -1.48 -1.27
CA ALA A 99 6.33 -2.37 -1.92
C ALA A 99 6.92 -3.05 -3.15
N GLN A 100 6.52 -4.31 -3.35
CA GLN A 100 6.91 -5.17 -4.45
C GLN A 100 5.67 -5.90 -4.96
N VAL A 101 5.58 -6.06 -6.28
CA VAL A 101 4.52 -6.79 -6.96
C VAL A 101 5.13 -8.05 -7.53
N PHE A 102 4.49 -9.19 -7.28
CA PHE A 102 4.98 -10.50 -7.71
C PHE A 102 3.81 -11.38 -8.11
N VAL A 103 4.06 -12.28 -9.05
CA VAL A 103 3.07 -13.28 -9.46
C VAL A 103 3.03 -14.38 -8.40
N GLN A 104 1.84 -14.71 -7.91
CA GLN A 104 1.66 -15.86 -7.04
C GLN A 104 1.89 -17.13 -7.86
N VAL A 105 2.89 -17.94 -7.51
CA VAL A 105 2.99 -19.30 -8.03
C VAL A 105 1.86 -20.10 -7.40
N ALA A 106 1.03 -20.74 -8.24
CA ALA A 106 -0.01 -21.62 -7.73
C ALA A 106 0.64 -22.69 -6.83
N VAL A 107 0.25 -22.72 -5.56
CA VAL A 107 0.62 -23.84 -4.68
C VAL A 107 -0.02 -25.09 -5.27
N PRO A 108 0.76 -26.13 -5.62
CA PRO A 108 0.18 -27.37 -6.12
C PRO A 108 -0.83 -27.91 -5.11
N ALA A 109 -2.01 -28.30 -5.57
CA ALA A 109 -3.07 -28.90 -4.75
C ALA A 109 -2.66 -30.23 -4.07
N SER A 110 -1.41 -30.67 -4.22
CA SER A 110 -0.85 -31.88 -3.61
C SER A 110 -0.52 -31.74 -2.12
N TRP A 111 -0.61 -30.54 -1.54
CA TRP A 111 -0.41 -30.30 -0.11
C TRP A 111 -1.71 -29.84 0.55
N GLY A 112 -2.80 -30.58 0.31
CA GLY A 112 -3.93 -30.61 1.23
C GLY A 112 -3.55 -31.37 2.50
N TYR A 113 -4.12 -30.94 3.62
CA TYR A 113 -4.22 -31.65 4.90
C TYR A 113 -4.48 -33.16 4.74
#